data_AF-A0A135VT86-F1
#
_entry.id   AF-A0A135VT86-F1
#
_cell.length_a   1.000
_cell.length_b   1.000
_cell.length_c   1.000
_cell.angle_alpha   90.00
_cell.angle_beta   90.00
_cell.angle_gamma   90.00
#
_symmetry.space_group_name_H-M   'P 1'
#
loop_
_entity.id
_entity.type
_entity.pdbx_description
1 polymer ?
#
loop_
_entity_poly.entity_id
_entity_poly.type
_entity_poly.pdbx_seq_one_letter_code
_entity_poly.pdbx_strand_id
1 'polypeptide(L)'
;MKEDPQAKLERVYNEQQIMESNLNLLQQRIEVVQVYITNYRSGLLVLEEIEKRKEDEEMLMNVGGSIFVQAKLVDPDRVIRGIGNGVRIEQNVVDAKAAIIEAVSSLEKQYEALTQEYQRLIAHASNLNAQFQQLAAQIQGATSPGKEE
;
A
#
# COMPACT_ATOMS: atom_id res chain seq x y z
N MET A 1 -6.27 32.16 -31.21
CA MET A 1 -6.43 32.83 -29.90
C MET A 1 -5.32 32.32 -29.00
N LYS A 2 -4.44 33.20 -28.49
CA LYS A 2 -3.41 32.82 -27.52
C LYS A 2 -4.11 32.68 -26.16
N GLU A 3 -3.97 31.53 -25.53
CA GLU A 3 -4.48 31.27 -24.17
C GLU A 3 -3.88 32.29 -23.20
N ASP A 4 -4.69 32.88 -22.33
CA ASP A 4 -4.22 33.84 -21.32
C ASP A 4 -3.18 33.17 -20.42
N PRO A 5 -1.94 33.70 -20.33
CA PRO A 5 -0.89 33.15 -19.47
C PRO A 5 -1.33 32.96 -18.01
N GLN A 6 -2.22 33.81 -17.49
CA GLN A 6 -2.74 33.68 -16.13
C GLN A 6 -3.68 32.48 -15.98
N ALA A 7 -4.62 32.31 -16.91
CA ALA A 7 -5.55 31.17 -16.93
C ALA A 7 -4.80 29.83 -17.08
N LYS A 8 -3.72 29.82 -17.87
CA LYS A 8 -2.87 28.64 -18.04
C LYS A 8 -2.11 28.29 -16.75
N LEU A 9 -1.63 29.29 -16.01
CA LEU A 9 -0.96 29.08 -14.72
C LEU A 9 -1.90 28.51 -13.67
N GLU A 10 -3.12 29.06 -13.56
CA GLU A 10 -4.15 28.59 -12.64
C GLU A 10 -4.55 27.13 -12.92
N ARG A 11 -4.71 26.78 -14.21
CA ARG A 11 -4.99 25.41 -14.62
C ARG A 11 -3.89 24.44 -14.18
N VAL A 12 -2.62 24.77 -14.45
CA VAL A 12 -1.48 23.92 -14.06
C VAL A 12 -1.40 23.76 -12.54
N TYR A 13 -1.68 24.82 -11.78
CA TYR A 13 -1.74 24.76 -10.32
C TYR A 13 -2.83 23.80 -9.81
N ASN A 14 -4.04 23.88 -10.38
CA ASN A 14 -5.13 22.97 -10.04
C ASN A 14 -4.80 21.51 -10.39
N GLU A 15 -4.18 21.28 -11.55
CA GLU A 15 -3.72 19.94 -11.95
C GLU A 15 -2.66 19.38 -10.97
N GLN A 16 -1.77 20.22 -10.43
CA GLN A 16 -0.81 19.81 -9.39
C GLN A 16 -1.50 19.40 -8.09
N GLN A 17 -2.46 20.19 -7.59
CA GLN A 17 -3.18 19.88 -6.35
C GLN A 17 -3.92 18.54 -6.44
N ILE A 18 -4.56 18.27 -7.58
CA ILE A 18 -5.21 16.97 -7.82
C ILE A 18 -4.18 15.84 -7.85
N MET A 19 -3.02 16.06 -8.48
CA MET A 19 -1.95 15.07 -8.55
C MET A 19 -1.39 14.73 -7.17
N GLU A 20 -1.14 15.72 -6.33
CA GLU A 20 -0.68 15.53 -4.94
C GLU A 20 -1.68 14.71 -4.12
N SER A 21 -2.97 15.02 -4.24
CA SER A 21 -4.04 14.25 -3.59
C SER A 21 -4.03 12.78 -4.04
N ASN A 22 -3.87 12.52 -5.34
CA ASN A 22 -3.82 11.17 -5.89
C ASN A 22 -2.56 10.40 -5.43
N LEU A 23 -1.41 11.07 -5.37
CA LEU A 23 -0.17 10.48 -4.86
C LEU A 23 -0.33 10.05 -3.39
N ASN A 24 -0.91 10.92 -2.56
CA ASN A 24 -1.17 10.61 -1.15
C ASN A 24 -2.10 9.39 -0.99
N LEU A 25 -3.18 9.33 -1.76
CA LEU A 25 -4.11 8.20 -1.72
C LEU A 25 -3.42 6.89 -2.17
N LEU A 26 -2.58 6.96 -3.19
CA LEU A 26 -1.88 5.79 -3.71
C LEU A 26 -0.82 5.29 -2.71
N GLN A 27 -0.11 6.21 -2.05
CA GLN A 27 0.81 5.88 -0.96
C GLN A 27 0.09 5.17 0.19
N GLN A 28 -1.06 5.69 0.64
CA GLN A 28 -1.87 5.05 1.68
C GLN A 28 -2.30 3.63 1.29
N ARG A 29 -2.67 3.41 0.01
CA ARG A 29 -3.02 2.06 -0.48
C ARG A 29 -1.82 1.12 -0.45
N ILE A 30 -0.64 1.59 -0.87
CA ILE A 30 0.61 0.81 -0.82
C ILE A 30 0.90 0.37 0.62
N GLU A 31 0.81 1.30 1.58
CA GLU A 31 1.03 1.01 3.01
C GLU A 31 0.05 -0.05 3.53
N VAL A 32 -1.23 0.07 3.20
CA VAL A 32 -2.26 -0.91 3.61
C VAL A 32 -1.97 -2.29 3.03
N VAL A 33 -1.63 -2.39 1.75
CA VAL A 33 -1.27 -3.67 1.11
C VAL A 33 -0.04 -4.28 1.78
N GLN A 34 0.96 -3.47 2.11
CA GLN A 34 2.15 -3.93 2.82
C GLN A 34 1.83 -4.49 4.21
N VAL A 35 0.94 -3.83 4.96
CA VAL A 35 0.46 -4.33 6.26
C VAL A 35 -0.21 -5.71 6.11
N TYR A 36 -1.04 -5.90 5.08
CA TYR A 36 -1.64 -7.20 4.79
C TYR A 36 -0.58 -8.26 4.47
N ILE A 37 0.37 -7.96 3.58
CA ILE A 37 1.47 -8.89 3.24
C ILE A 37 2.20 -9.33 4.50
N THR A 38 2.57 -8.40 5.38
CA THR A 38 3.24 -8.71 6.65
C THR A 38 2.36 -9.59 7.54
N ASN A 39 1.07 -9.27 7.68
CA ASN A 39 0.14 -10.06 8.48
C ASN A 39 0.03 -11.51 7.99
N TYR A 40 -0.16 -11.72 6.68
CA TYR A 40 -0.25 -13.05 6.09
C TYR A 40 1.05 -13.84 6.24
N ARG A 41 2.22 -13.20 6.06
CA ARG A 41 3.53 -13.84 6.29
C ARG A 41 3.73 -14.24 7.75
N SER A 42 3.32 -13.40 8.71
CA SER A 42 3.34 -13.78 10.13
C SER A 42 2.43 -14.97 10.42
N GLY A 43 1.23 -15.02 9.82
CA GLY A 43 0.34 -16.16 9.92
C GLY A 43 0.93 -17.44 9.34
N LEU A 44 1.65 -17.35 8.21
CA LEU A 44 2.34 -18.48 7.59
C LEU A 44 3.38 -19.09 8.54
N LEU A 45 4.21 -18.26 9.18
CA LEU A 45 5.20 -18.72 10.17
C LEU A 45 4.55 -19.45 11.35
N VAL A 46 3.38 -18.98 11.80
CA VAL A 46 2.62 -19.66 12.87
C VAL A 46 2.11 -21.02 12.38
N LEU A 47 1.59 -21.13 11.17
CA LEU A 47 1.15 -22.41 10.61
C LEU A 47 2.31 -23.40 10.40
N GLU A 48 3.47 -22.92 9.95
CA GLU A 48 4.69 -23.73 9.82
C GLU A 48 5.19 -24.27 11.17
N GLU A 49 4.96 -23.53 12.25
CA GLU A 49 5.28 -23.96 13.60
C GLU A 49 4.24 -24.96 14.13
N ILE A 50 2.95 -24.72 13.90
CA ILE A 50 1.87 -25.63 14.32
C ILE A 50 1.99 -27.00 13.64
N GLU A 51 2.32 -27.05 12.34
CA GLU A 51 2.48 -28.30 11.58
C GLU A 51 3.54 -29.25 12.18
N LYS A 52 4.52 -28.71 12.91
CA LYS A 52 5.61 -29.49 13.52
C LYS A 52 5.27 -29.99 14.92
N ARG A 53 4.14 -29.53 15.48
CA ARG A 53 3.73 -29.80 16.86
C ARG A 53 2.77 -30.98 16.92
N LYS A 54 2.62 -31.51 18.13
CA LYS A 54 1.74 -32.64 18.42
C LYS A 54 0.47 -32.18 19.13
N GLU A 55 -0.54 -33.04 19.06
CA GLU A 55 -1.71 -32.95 19.92
C GLU A 55 -1.30 -32.87 21.40
N ASP A 56 -2.03 -32.06 22.16
CA ASP A 56 -1.82 -31.74 23.58
C ASP A 56 -0.49 -31.06 23.94
N GLU A 57 0.31 -30.67 22.95
CA GLU A 57 1.55 -29.95 23.19
C GLU A 57 1.29 -28.55 23.76
N GLU A 58 1.97 -28.22 24.85
CA GLU A 58 1.89 -26.91 25.50
C GLU A 58 2.75 -25.88 24.77
N MET A 59 2.18 -24.70 24.54
CA MET A 59 2.86 -23.58 23.89
C MET A 59 2.44 -22.23 24.49
N LEU A 60 3.32 -21.24 24.34
CA LEU A 60 2.99 -19.85 24.63
C LEU A 60 2.52 -19.16 23.35
N MET A 61 1.32 -18.62 23.39
CA MET A 61 0.73 -17.84 22.30
C MET A 61 0.80 -16.35 22.64
N ASN A 62 1.39 -15.55 21.76
CA ASN A 62 1.37 -14.10 21.88
C ASN A 62 0.00 -13.57 21.44
N VAL A 63 -0.68 -12.82 22.31
CA VAL A 63 -2.00 -12.23 22.04
C VAL A 63 -1.94 -10.71 21.77
N GLY A 64 -0.74 -10.13 21.76
CA GLY A 64 -0.48 -8.70 21.57
C GLY A 64 0.04 -8.01 22.84
N GLY A 65 0.61 -6.80 22.69
CA GLY A 65 1.07 -5.99 23.83
C GLY A 65 2.19 -6.63 24.66
N SER A 66 2.96 -7.55 24.09
CA SER A 66 3.94 -8.38 24.81
C SER A 66 3.32 -9.31 25.87
N ILE A 67 2.03 -9.66 25.71
CA ILE A 67 1.30 -10.58 26.57
C ILE A 67 1.25 -11.96 25.91
N PHE A 68 1.54 -12.98 26.73
CA PHE A 68 1.55 -14.37 26.31
C PHE A 68 0.57 -15.18 27.15
N VAL A 69 -0.14 -16.10 26.51
CA VAL A 69 -1.03 -17.06 27.17
C VAL A 69 -0.51 -18.47 26.96
N GLN A 70 -0.59 -19.31 27.99
CA GLN A 70 -0.31 -20.74 27.87
C GLN A 70 -1.52 -21.43 27.25
N ALA A 71 -1.28 -22.23 26.21
CA ALA A 71 -2.30 -22.94 25.46
C ALA A 71 -1.84 -24.37 25.12
N LYS A 72 -2.80 -25.24 24.81
CA LYS A 72 -2.57 -26.58 24.27
C LYS A 72 -3.18 -26.69 22.87
N LEU A 73 -2.50 -27.36 21.95
CA LEU A 73 -3.02 -27.66 20.62
C LEU A 73 -3.94 -28.88 20.68
N VAL A 74 -5.23 -28.69 20.38
CA VAL A 74 -6.22 -29.77 20.36
C VAL A 74 -6.16 -30.59 19.06
N ASP A 75 -5.97 -29.92 17.92
CA ASP A 75 -5.82 -30.58 16.62
C ASP A 75 -4.83 -29.76 15.77
N PRO A 76 -3.55 -30.15 15.70
CA PRO A 76 -2.54 -29.44 14.92
C PRO A 76 -2.70 -29.62 13.42
N ASP A 77 -3.49 -30.59 12.95
CA ASP A 77 -3.67 -30.86 11.53
C ASP A 77 -4.77 -29.98 10.90
N ARG A 78 -5.67 -29.41 11.72
CA ARG A 78 -6.84 -28.65 11.25
C ARG A 78 -6.82 -27.18 11.63
N VAL A 79 -7.29 -26.35 10.70
CA VAL A 79 -7.46 -24.91 10.90
C VAL A 79 -8.74 -24.40 10.28
N ILE A 80 -9.23 -23.27 10.82
CA ILE A 80 -10.40 -22.57 10.32
C ILE A 80 -9.94 -21.33 9.56
N ARG A 81 -10.19 -21.28 8.25
CA ARG A 81 -9.87 -20.12 7.41
C ARG A 81 -11.14 -19.33 7.09
N GLY A 82 -11.10 -18.02 7.32
CA GLY A 82 -12.12 -17.11 6.80
C GLY A 82 -11.91 -16.84 5.32
N ILE A 83 -12.97 -16.91 4.52
CA ILE A 83 -12.94 -16.62 3.07
C ILE A 83 -13.74 -15.37 2.68
N GLY A 84 -14.19 -14.60 3.68
CA GLY A 84 -14.97 -13.37 3.50
C GLY A 84 -16.47 -13.56 3.77
N ASN A 85 -17.19 -12.45 3.89
CA ASN A 85 -18.64 -12.42 4.13
C ASN A 85 -19.11 -13.27 5.33
N GLY A 86 -18.28 -13.39 6.37
CA GLY A 86 -18.56 -14.21 7.55
C GLY A 86 -18.44 -15.72 7.31
N VAL A 87 -18.09 -16.16 6.10
CA VAL A 87 -17.92 -17.57 5.76
C VAL A 87 -16.56 -18.06 6.22
N ARG A 88 -16.56 -19.21 6.89
CA ARG A 88 -15.37 -19.91 7.38
C ARG A 88 -15.40 -21.35 6.89
N ILE A 89 -14.23 -21.86 6.53
CA ILE A 89 -14.04 -23.25 6.13
C ILE A 89 -13.03 -23.91 7.05
N GLU A 90 -13.29 -25.15 7.41
CA GLU A 90 -12.34 -26.03 8.08
C GLU A 90 -11.55 -26.79 7.01
N GLN A 91 -10.24 -26.87 7.19
CA GLN A 91 -9.32 -27.53 6.25
C GLN A 91 -8.03 -27.92 6.95
N ASN A 92 -7.20 -28.72 6.29
CA ASN A 92 -5.91 -29.09 6.85
C ASN A 92 -4.91 -27.92 6.81
N VAL A 93 -3.88 -27.98 7.65
CA VAL A 93 -2.83 -26.96 7.74
C VAL A 93 -2.05 -26.81 6.43
N VAL A 94 -1.82 -27.89 5.69
CA VAL A 94 -1.07 -27.86 4.42
C VAL A 94 -1.78 -27.00 3.37
N ASP A 95 -3.08 -27.22 3.18
CA ASP A 95 -3.96 -26.50 2.27
C ASP A 95 -4.11 -25.04 2.71
N ALA A 96 -4.13 -24.78 4.02
CA ALA A 96 -4.13 -23.43 4.56
C ALA A 96 -2.85 -22.65 4.23
N LYS A 97 -1.68 -23.27 4.38
CA LYS A 97 -0.41 -22.66 3.98
C LYS A 97 -0.39 -22.37 2.48
N ALA A 98 -0.81 -23.32 1.65
CA ALA A 98 -0.88 -23.12 0.20
C ALA A 98 -1.77 -21.92 -0.16
N ALA A 99 -2.95 -21.81 0.46
CA ALA A 99 -3.86 -20.68 0.25
C ALA A 99 -3.26 -19.34 0.72
N ILE A 100 -2.51 -19.32 1.83
CA ILE A 100 -1.82 -18.11 2.30
C ILE A 100 -0.68 -17.72 1.34
N ILE A 101 0.11 -18.67 0.85
CA ILE A 101 1.19 -18.42 -0.11
C ILE A 101 0.61 -17.81 -1.40
N GLU A 102 -0.50 -18.34 -1.89
CA GLU A 102 -1.20 -17.78 -3.06
C GLU A 102 -1.72 -16.35 -2.79
N ALA A 103 -2.32 -16.12 -1.61
CA ALA A 103 -2.79 -14.81 -1.20
C ALA A 103 -1.64 -13.79 -1.10
N VAL A 104 -0.50 -14.17 -0.51
CA VAL A 104 0.71 -13.33 -0.43
C VAL A 104 1.22 -13.00 -1.83
N SER A 105 1.33 -13.99 -2.73
CA SER A 105 1.78 -13.76 -4.10
C SER A 105 0.85 -12.80 -4.86
N SER A 106 -0.47 -12.92 -4.65
CA SER A 106 -1.45 -11.98 -5.22
C SER A 106 -1.29 -10.56 -4.67
N LEU A 107 -1.10 -10.41 -3.36
CA LEU A 107 -0.87 -9.11 -2.72
C LEU A 107 0.45 -8.48 -3.17
N GLU A 108 1.51 -9.26 -3.35
CA GLU A 108 2.80 -8.79 -3.85
C GLU A 108 2.68 -8.24 -5.27
N LYS A 109 1.96 -8.93 -6.17
CA LYS A 109 1.68 -8.42 -7.52
C LYS A 109 0.89 -7.11 -7.49
N GLN A 110 -0.08 -7.00 -6.57
CA GLN A 110 -0.83 -5.76 -6.39
C GLN A 110 0.06 -4.63 -5.86
N TYR A 111 0.93 -4.93 -4.88
CA TYR A 111 1.91 -3.99 -4.35
C TYR A 111 2.86 -3.47 -5.45
N GLU A 112 3.37 -4.36 -6.29
CA GLU A 112 4.23 -4.00 -7.42
C GLU A 112 3.50 -3.09 -8.41
N ALA A 113 2.26 -3.43 -8.78
CA ALA A 113 1.45 -2.62 -9.69
C ALA A 113 1.18 -1.21 -9.13
N LEU A 114 0.79 -1.10 -7.86
CA LEU A 114 0.57 0.18 -7.18
C LEU A 114 1.87 1.00 -7.09
N THR A 115 3.00 0.36 -6.81
CA THR A 115 4.31 1.03 -6.74
C THR A 115 4.74 1.56 -8.10
N GLN A 116 4.54 0.79 -9.17
CA GLN A 116 4.81 1.24 -10.54
C GLN A 116 3.91 2.40 -10.96
N GLU A 117 2.63 2.35 -10.60
CA GLU A 117 1.71 3.48 -10.80
C GLU A 117 2.18 4.72 -10.04
N TYR A 118 2.56 4.58 -8.78
CA TYR A 118 3.06 5.67 -7.95
C TYR A 118 4.31 6.33 -8.53
N GLN A 119 5.27 5.53 -8.99
CA GLN A 119 6.47 6.02 -9.67
C GLN A 119 6.15 6.80 -10.94
N ARG A 120 5.20 6.31 -11.76
CA ARG A 120 4.74 7.02 -12.96
C ARG A 120 4.11 8.36 -12.63
N LEU A 121 3.27 8.42 -11.60
CA LEU A 121 2.63 9.67 -11.16
C LEU A 121 3.66 10.67 -10.60
N ILE A 122 4.64 10.23 -9.82
CA ILE A 122 5.74 11.10 -9.34
C ILE A 122 6.52 11.70 -10.52
N ALA A 123 6.86 10.89 -11.52
CA ALA A 123 7.60 11.36 -12.69
C ALA A 123 6.78 12.43 -13.46
N HIS A 124 5.48 12.19 -13.60
CA HIS A 124 4.56 13.14 -14.24
C HIS A 124 4.41 14.44 -13.43
N ALA A 125 4.21 14.33 -12.10
CA ALA A 125 4.15 15.47 -11.19
C ALA A 125 5.42 16.33 -11.25
N SER A 126 6.60 15.69 -11.32
CA SER A 126 7.89 16.39 -11.45
C SER A 126 7.97 17.19 -12.75
N ASN A 127 7.46 16.63 -13.86
CA ASN A 127 7.41 17.34 -15.13
C ASN A 127 6.44 18.53 -15.11
N LEU A 128 5.25 18.36 -14.53
CA LEU A 128 4.26 19.43 -14.31
C LEU A 128 4.83 20.57 -13.45
N ASN A 129 5.58 20.24 -12.40
CA ASN A 129 6.23 21.24 -11.55
C ASN A 129 7.28 22.05 -12.32
N ALA A 130 8.10 21.39 -13.14
CA ALA A 130 9.08 22.09 -13.99
C ALA A 130 8.39 23.04 -14.99
N GLN A 131 7.29 22.62 -15.62
CA GLN A 131 6.50 23.47 -16.52
C GLN A 131 5.90 24.67 -15.79
N PHE A 132 5.35 24.47 -14.59
CA PHE A 132 4.81 25.53 -13.76
C PHE A 132 5.87 26.58 -13.41
N GLN A 133 7.05 26.15 -12.95
CA GLN A 133 8.16 27.06 -12.62
C GLN A 133 8.59 27.89 -13.84
N GLN A 134 8.65 27.28 -15.03
CA GLN A 134 8.96 27.99 -16.26
C GLN A 134 7.90 29.03 -16.63
N LEU A 135 6.62 28.68 -16.54
CA LEU A 135 5.51 29.62 -16.80
C LEU A 135 5.51 30.77 -15.78
N ALA A 136 5.68 30.47 -14.50
CA ALA A 136 5.72 31.48 -13.45
C ALA A 136 6.88 32.47 -13.67
N ALA A 137 8.07 31.98 -14.02
CA ALA A 137 9.23 32.82 -14.33
C ALA A 137 9.01 33.69 -15.58
N GLN A 138 8.36 33.17 -16.63
CA GLN A 138 8.02 33.93 -17.83
C GLN A 138 7.02 35.06 -17.54
N ILE A 139 6.01 34.79 -16.72
CA ILE A 139 5.00 35.78 -16.34
C ILE A 139 5.65 36.89 -15.50
N GLN A 140 6.48 36.54 -14.51
CA GLN A 140 7.22 37.52 -13.69
C GLN A 140 8.23 38.35 -14.49
N GLY A 141 8.94 37.73 -15.43
CA GLY A 141 9.86 38.42 -16.34
C GLY A 141 9.14 39.38 -17.30
N ALA A 142 7.92 39.05 -17.72
CA ALA A 142 7.09 39.93 -18.56
C ALA A 142 6.42 41.08 -17.77
N THR A 143 6.33 40.99 -16.44
CA THR A 143 5.75 42.06 -15.59
C THR A 143 6.77 43.12 -15.12
N SER A 144 8.05 43.00 -15.50
CA SER A 144 9.05 44.06 -15.27
C SER A 144 9.40 44.86 -16.54
N PRO A 145 8.60 45.87 -16.94
CA PRO A 145 9.09 47.00 -17.70
C PRO A 145 9.01 48.27 -16.84
N GLY A 146 10.16 48.75 -16.36
CA GLY A 146 10.30 50.10 -15.78
C GLY A 146 10.78 50.16 -14.34
N LYS A 147 12.10 50.12 -14.15
CA LYS A 147 12.81 51.05 -13.26
C LYS A 147 13.75 51.83 -14.18
N GLU A 148 13.33 53.03 -14.57
CA GLU A 148 13.82 54.31 -14.05
C GLU A 148 14.98 54.83 -14.92
N GLU A 149 14.64 55.91 -15.63
CA GLU A 149 15.46 57.00 -16.17
C GLU A 149 16.62 56.73 -17.14
#